data_AF-A0A7J4MA34-F1
#
_entry.id   AF-A0A7J4MA34-F1
#
_cell.length_a   1.000
_cell.length_b   1.000
_cell.length_c   1.000
_cell.angle_alpha   90.00
_cell.angle_beta   90.00
_cell.angle_gamma   90.00
#
_symmetry.space_group_name_H-M   'P 1'
#
loop_
_entity.id
_entity.type
_entity.pdbx_description
1 polymer ?
#
loop_
_entity_poly.entity_id
_entity_poly.type
_entity_poly.pdbx_seq_one_letter_code
_entity_poly.pdbx_strand_id
1 'polypeptide(L)' 'NERDKQLLDFSAIFEDRFLRQGRDEDRSIAETLDLCWELMSSIDTKYLVRLDEELIAKYHPENRS' A
#
# COMPACT_ATOMS: atom_id res chain seq x y z
N ASN A 1 7.43 14.40 -13.38
CA ASN A 1 6.18 14.49 -12.60
C ASN A 1 6.38 13.65 -11.35
N GLU A 2 6.19 14.23 -10.15
CA GLU A 2 6.43 13.57 -8.86
C GLU A 2 5.43 12.45 -8.59
N ARG A 3 4.14 12.69 -8.85
CA ARG A 3 3.07 11.70 -8.72
C ARG A 3 3.35 10.46 -9.56
N ASP A 4 3.67 10.65 -10.83
CA ASP A 4 3.89 9.53 -11.76
C ASP A 4 5.11 8.70 -11.34
N LYS A 5 6.15 9.35 -10.79
CA LYS A 5 7.32 8.65 -10.26
C LYS A 5 6.95 7.79 -9.06
N GLN A 6 6.20 8.33 -8.09
CA GLN A 6 5.74 7.56 -6.93
C GLN A 6 4.84 6.38 -7.34
N LEU A 7 3.96 6.57 -8.32
CA LEU A 7 3.11 5.49 -8.83
C LEU A 7 3.92 4.41 -9.57
N LEU A 8 4.97 4.80 -10.30
CA LEU A 8 5.86 3.85 -10.97
C LEU A 8 6.65 3.03 -9.95
N ASP A 9 7.23 3.70 -8.94
CA ASP A 9 7.96 3.05 -7.85
C ASP A 9 7.03 2.13 -7.04
N PHE A 10 5.80 2.58 -6.75
CA PHE A 10 4.76 1.75 -6.13
C PHE A 10 4.43 0.51 -6.97
N SER A 11 4.33 0.65 -8.29
CA SER A 11 3.99 -0.48 -9.18
C SER A 11 5.04 -1.58 -9.08
N ALA A 12 6.33 -1.20 -9.05
CA ALA A 12 7.42 -2.15 -8.90
C ALA A 12 7.36 -2.92 -7.56
N ILE A 13 7.13 -2.23 -6.45
CA ILE A 13 7.02 -2.89 -5.13
C ILE A 13 5.72 -3.69 -4.98
N PHE A 14 4.64 -3.27 -5.63
CA PHE A 14 3.38 -4.00 -5.63
C PHE A 14 3.50 -5.35 -6.35
N GLU A 15 4.15 -5.37 -7.52
CA GLU A 15 4.42 -6.62 -8.24
C GLU A 15 5.32 -7.56 -7.44
N ASP A 16 6.38 -7.02 -6.83
CA ASP A 16 7.40 -7.81 -6.14
C ASP A 16 6.95 -8.32 -4.77
N ARG A 17 6.12 -7.55 -4.03
CA ARG A 17 5.73 -7.89 -2.65
C ARG A 17 4.28 -8.31 -2.51
N PHE A 18 3.37 -7.66 -3.22
CA PHE A 18 1.94 -7.96 -3.08
C PHE A 18 1.51 -9.12 -3.97
N LEU A 19 1.80 -9.05 -5.27
CA LEU A 19 1.39 -10.08 -6.24
C LEU A 19 2.25 -11.33 -6.16
N ARG A 20 3.57 -11.18 -6.00
CA ARG A 20 4.45 -12.34 -5.81
C ARG A 20 4.16 -12.94 -4.45
N GLN A 21 3.73 -14.19 -4.47
CA GLN A 21 3.56 -15.00 -3.28
C GLN A 21 4.32 -16.32 -3.47
N GLY A 22 4.86 -16.85 -2.37
CA GLY A 22 5.45 -18.18 -2.34
C GLY A 22 4.40 -19.25 -2.67
N ARG A 23 4.86 -20.39 -3.16
CA ARG A 23 3.97 -21.53 -3.50
C ARG A 23 3.13 -22.00 -2.31
N ASP A 24 3.69 -21.93 -1.12
CA ASP A 24 3.09 -22.38 0.14
C ASP A 24 2.79 -21.21 1.07
N GLU A 25 2.75 -19.98 0.53
CA GLU A 25 2.40 -18.79 1.30
C GLU A 25 0.89 -18.70 1.43
N ASP A 26 0.39 -18.72 2.67
CA ASP A 26 -1.02 -18.58 2.99
C ASP A 26 -1.20 -17.27 3.78
N ARG A 27 -1.64 -16.22 3.09
CA ARG A 27 -1.96 -14.93 3.72
C ARG A 27 -3.43 -14.86 4.06
N SER A 28 -3.73 -14.53 5.30
CA SER A 28 -5.05 -14.05 5.65
C SER A 28 -5.38 -12.72 4.94
N ILE A 29 -6.67 -12.40 4.90
CA ILE A 29 -7.13 -11.11 4.37
C ILE A 29 -6.57 -9.94 5.18
N ALA A 30 -6.38 -10.10 6.50
CA ALA A 30 -5.83 -9.06 7.35
C ALA A 30 -4.37 -8.75 6.99
N GLU A 31 -3.53 -9.78 6.87
CA GLU A 31 -2.12 -9.65 6.45
C GLU A 31 -2.01 -9.03 5.05
N THR A 32 -2.90 -9.43 4.14
CA THR A 32 -2.95 -8.87 2.79
C THR A 32 -3.29 -7.37 2.81
N LEU A 33 -4.26 -6.96 3.63
CA LEU A 33 -4.63 -5.55 3.76
C LEU A 33 -3.57 -4.72 4.47
N ASP A 34 -2.93 -5.25 5.50
CA ASP A 34 -1.81 -4.59 6.18
C ASP A 34 -0.63 -4.40 5.23
N LEU A 35 -0.30 -5.40 4.41
CA LEU A 35 0.71 -5.28 3.36
C LEU A 35 0.33 -4.20 2.32
N CYS A 36 -0.92 -4.15 1.88
CA CYS A 36 -1.40 -3.07 1.00
C CYS A 36 -1.14 -1.68 1.60
N TRP A 37 -1.49 -1.47 2.87
CA TRP A 37 -1.26 -0.20 3.56
C TRP A 37 0.23 0.13 3.72
N GLU A 38 1.06 -0.86 3.99
CA GLU A 38 2.51 -0.69 4.04
C GLU A 38 3.08 -0.25 2.68
N LEU A 39 2.65 -0.87 1.59
CA LEU A 39 3.14 -0.49 0.25
C LEU A 39 2.62 0.88 -0.19
N MET A 40 1.36 1.20 0.12
CA MET A 40 0.77 2.50 -0.21
C MET A 40 1.42 3.65 0.56
N SER A 41 2.12 3.40 1.67
CA SER A 41 2.84 4.46 2.41
C SER A 41 4.02 5.03 1.63
N SER A 42 4.41 4.45 0.49
CA SER A 42 5.38 5.05 -0.44
C SER A 42 4.78 6.14 -1.32
N ILE A 43 3.46 6.30 -1.31
CA ILE A 43 2.72 7.31 -2.08
C ILE A 43 2.27 8.41 -1.12
N ASP A 44 2.45 9.67 -1.50
CA ASP A 44 1.88 10.78 -0.75
C ASP A 44 0.35 10.64 -0.66
N THR A 45 -0.21 10.73 0.56
CA THR A 45 -1.63 10.52 0.83
C THR A 45 -2.54 11.42 -0.02
N LYS A 46 -2.09 12.62 -0.44
CA LYS A 46 -2.85 13.50 -1.35
C LYS A 46 -3.11 12.88 -2.72
N TYR A 47 -2.35 11.86 -3.11
CA TYR A 47 -2.53 11.12 -4.37
C TYR A 47 -3.41 9.88 -4.22
N LEU A 48 -3.78 9.48 -3.00
CA LEU A 48 -4.66 8.34 -2.71
C LEU A 48 -6.15 8.71 -2.85
N VAL A 49 -6.54 9.30 -3.98
CA VAL A 49 -7.85 9.95 -4.22
C VAL A 49 -9.08 9.03 -4.18
N ARG A 50 -8.88 7.71 -4.04
CA ARG A 50 -9.96 6.71 -3.97
C ARG A 50 -10.24 6.23 -2.55
N LEU A 51 -9.45 6.66 -1.57
CA LEU A 51 -9.59 6.28 -0.17
C LEU A 51 -10.20 7.45 0.60
N ASP A 52 -11.20 7.14 1.42
CA ASP A 52 -11.79 8.13 2.32
C ASP A 52 -10.75 8.56 3.36
N GLU A 53 -10.76 9.85 3.73
CA GLU A 53 -9.84 10.42 4.71
C GLU A 53 -9.92 9.70 6.06
N GLU A 54 -11.12 9.25 6.47
CA GLU A 54 -11.33 8.47 7.69
C GLU A 54 -10.56 7.13 7.68
N LEU A 55 -10.49 6.46 6.52
CA LEU A 55 -9.76 5.22 6.36
C LEU A 55 -8.26 5.46 6.40
N ILE A 56 -7.78 6.54 5.76
CA ILE A 56 -6.37 6.94 5.80
C ILE A 56 -5.98 7.29 7.25
N ALA A 57 -6.78 8.08 7.96
CA ALA A 57 -6.54 8.43 9.35
C ALA A 57 -6.47 7.19 10.25
N LYS A 58 -7.37 6.24 10.05
CA LYS A 58 -7.47 5.03 10.88
C LYS A 58 -6.39 4.00 10.57
N TYR A 59 -6.04 3.82 9.29
CA TYR A 59 -5.27 2.65 8.86
C TYR A 59 -3.90 2.98 8.26
N HIS A 60 -3.62 4.22 7.85
CA HIS A 60 -2.32 4.56 7.28
C HIS A 60 -1.19 4.38 8.32
N PRO A 61 -0.07 3.72 7.97
CA PRO A 61 1.00 3.41 8.94
C PRO A 61 1.56 4.63 9.67
N GLU A 62 1.66 5.78 9.01
CA GLU A 62 2.17 7.03 9.61
C GLU A 62 1.29 7.59 10.74
N ASN A 63 0.01 7.20 10.80
CA ASN A 63 -0.91 7.64 11.84
C ASN A 63 -0.98 6.68 13.03
N ARG A 64 -0.30 5.53 12.94
CA ARG A 64 -0.30 4.49 13.99
C ARG A 64 0.94 4.53 14.90
N SER A 65 1.85 5.50 14.72
CA SER A 65 3.08 5.65 15.52
C SER A 65 2.94 6.59 16.72
#